data_AF-A0A365Z3V5-F1
#
_entry.id   AF-A0A365Z3V5-F1
#
_cell.length_a   1.000
_cell.length_b   1.000
_cell.length_c   1.000
_cell.angle_alpha   90.00
_cell.angle_beta   90.00
_cell.angle_gamma   90.00
#
_symmetry.space_group_name_H-M   'P 1'
#
loop_
_entity.id
_entity.type
_entity.pdbx_description
1 polymer ?
#
loop_
_entity_poly.entity_id
_entity_poly.type
_entity_poly.pdbx_seq_one_letter_code
_entity_poly.pdbx_strand_id
1 'polypeptide(L)'
;SWLPQPPAWAALSVARQTKDPASTLELYRSALAARRAHAALGAGDAVRWLEAPDGVLAFRREGADGSAVVCAVNTNPTPVPVHGLLPEPGRPLLTSAPLPDPVVLPGDCAVWWESL
;
A
#
# COMPACT_ATOMS: atom_id res chain seq x y z
N SER A 1 -11.21 2.95 -35.23
CA SER A 1 -11.73 2.68 -33.88
C SER A 1 -13.10 3.33 -33.75
N TRP A 2 -14.10 2.65 -33.17
CA TRP A 2 -15.44 3.22 -32.94
C TRP A 2 -15.43 4.29 -31.84
N LEU A 3 -14.39 4.30 -30.99
CA LEU A 3 -14.05 5.37 -30.08
C LEU A 3 -12.53 5.63 -30.15
N PRO A 4 -12.07 6.78 -30.67
CA PRO A 4 -10.65 7.09 -30.76
C PRO A 4 -10.01 7.06 -29.36
N GLN A 5 -8.88 6.34 -29.23
CA GLN A 5 -8.17 6.29 -27.96
C GLN A 5 -7.31 7.55 -27.81
N PRO A 6 -7.31 8.20 -26.63
CA PRO A 6 -6.39 9.28 -26.33
C PRO A 6 -4.92 8.85 -26.52
N PRO A 7 -4.05 9.69 -27.11
CA PRO A 7 -2.64 9.36 -27.31
C PRO A 7 -1.90 8.95 -26.03
N ALA A 8 -2.30 9.52 -24.88
CA ALA A 8 -1.71 9.22 -23.57
C ALA A 8 -1.86 7.75 -23.14
N TRP A 9 -2.83 7.02 -23.67
CA TRP A 9 -3.08 5.63 -23.28
C TRP A 9 -1.98 4.66 -23.71
N ALA A 10 -1.23 4.99 -24.76
CA ALA A 10 -0.11 4.15 -25.21
C ALA A 10 0.89 3.88 -24.07
N ALA A 11 1.16 4.92 -23.26
CA ALA A 11 2.06 4.84 -22.10
C ALA A 11 1.48 4.03 -20.92
N LEU A 12 0.15 3.87 -20.86
CA LEU A 12 -0.56 3.18 -19.77
C LEU A 12 -0.99 1.76 -20.15
N SER A 13 -0.57 1.26 -21.31
CA SER A 13 -0.93 -0.08 -21.79
C SER A 13 -0.38 -1.20 -20.91
N VAL A 14 -1.06 -2.35 -20.90
CA VAL A 14 -0.59 -3.56 -20.20
C VAL A 14 0.82 -3.95 -20.63
N ALA A 15 1.12 -3.84 -21.93
CA ALA A 15 2.43 -4.15 -22.47
C ALA A 15 3.53 -3.23 -21.90
N ARG A 16 3.22 -1.94 -21.71
CA ARG A 16 4.19 -0.98 -21.17
C ARG A 16 4.40 -1.14 -19.66
N GLN A 17 3.34 -1.46 -18.91
CA GLN A 17 3.39 -1.61 -17.46
C GLN A 17 3.90 -2.99 -17.01
N THR A 18 3.74 -4.03 -17.83
CA THR A 18 4.19 -5.38 -17.47
C THR A 18 5.70 -5.42 -17.25
N LYS A 19 6.12 -5.99 -16.10
CA LYS A 19 7.52 -6.03 -15.62
C LYS A 19 8.11 -4.68 -15.23
N ASP A 20 7.35 -3.59 -15.24
CA ASP A 20 7.78 -2.34 -14.62
C ASP A 20 7.35 -2.36 -13.14
N PRO A 21 8.31 -2.53 -12.19
CA PRO A 21 7.99 -2.64 -10.76
C PRO A 21 7.41 -1.36 -10.17
N ALA A 22 7.57 -0.22 -10.83
CA ALA A 22 6.97 1.05 -10.41
C ALA A 22 5.56 1.28 -10.99
N SER A 23 5.07 0.37 -11.85
CA SER A 23 3.77 0.51 -12.49
C SER A 23 2.60 0.16 -11.56
N THR A 24 1.46 0.80 -11.81
CA THR A 24 0.20 0.45 -11.13
C THR A 24 -0.18 -1.01 -11.36
N LEU A 25 0.05 -1.56 -12.55
CA LEU A 25 -0.25 -2.96 -12.85
C LEU A 25 0.52 -3.92 -11.93
N GLU A 26 1.84 -3.73 -11.79
CA GLU A 26 2.65 -4.61 -10.94
C GLU A 26 2.39 -4.38 -9.45
N LEU A 27 2.05 -3.15 -9.03
CA LEU A 27 1.55 -2.87 -7.67
C LEU A 27 0.31 -3.73 -7.36
N TYR A 28 -0.69 -3.74 -8.23
CA TYR A 28 -1.92 -4.53 -8.02
C TYR A 28 -1.67 -6.03 -8.06
N ARG A 29 -0.80 -6.51 -8.95
CA ARG A 29 -0.39 -7.93 -8.97
C ARG A 29 0.28 -8.33 -7.66
N SER A 30 1.16 -7.47 -7.14
CA SER A 30 1.85 -7.68 -5.86
C SER A 30 0.89 -7.65 -4.68
N ALA A 31 -0.06 -6.71 -4.65
CA ALA A 31 -1.10 -6.64 -3.63
C ALA A 31 -1.98 -7.91 -3.59
N LEU A 32 -2.37 -8.43 -4.77
CA LEU A 32 -3.15 -9.67 -4.86
C LEU A 32 -2.34 -10.89 -4.44
N ALA A 33 -1.04 -10.93 -4.74
CA ALA A 33 -0.14 -11.98 -4.26
C ALA A 33 0.01 -11.92 -2.73
N ALA A 34 0.25 -10.74 -2.17
CA ALA A 34 0.34 -10.52 -0.73
C ALA A 34 -0.96 -10.91 -0.02
N ARG A 35 -2.13 -10.56 -0.57
CA ARG A 35 -3.43 -10.97 -0.01
C ARG A 35 -3.57 -12.49 0.11
N ARG A 36 -3.05 -13.25 -0.86
CA ARG A 36 -3.09 -14.72 -0.82
C ARG A 36 -2.08 -15.32 0.17
N ALA A 37 -0.95 -14.64 0.37
CA ALA A 37 0.14 -15.15 1.19
C ALA A 37 0.03 -14.81 2.69
N HIS A 38 -0.66 -13.72 3.04
CA HIS A 38 -0.73 -13.23 4.43
C HIS A 38 -2.13 -13.38 5.00
N ALA A 39 -2.27 -14.18 6.07
CA ALA A 39 -3.56 -14.40 6.70
C ALA A 39 -4.18 -13.10 7.22
N ALA A 40 -3.42 -12.16 7.81
CA ALA A 40 -3.93 -10.83 8.18
C ALA A 40 -4.54 -10.03 7.02
N LEU A 41 -4.14 -10.31 5.78
CA LEU A 41 -4.71 -9.70 4.59
C LEU A 41 -5.96 -10.42 4.06
N GLY A 42 -6.20 -11.67 4.46
CA GLY A 42 -7.38 -12.46 4.14
C GLY A 42 -8.34 -12.72 5.31
N ALA A 43 -7.97 -12.37 6.55
CA ALA A 43 -8.65 -12.78 7.76
C ALA A 43 -9.73 -11.79 8.20
N GLY A 44 -10.88 -12.38 8.53
CA GLY A 44 -11.92 -11.81 9.39
C GLY A 44 -12.64 -10.57 8.86
N ASP A 45 -13.55 -10.08 9.68
CA ASP A 45 -14.39 -8.91 9.51
C ASP A 45 -13.89 -7.69 10.33
N ALA A 46 -12.84 -7.87 11.12
CA ALA A 46 -12.35 -6.84 12.03
C ALA A 46 -11.29 -5.92 11.39
N VAL A 47 -11.53 -4.61 11.50
CA VAL A 47 -10.59 -3.55 11.17
C VAL A 47 -10.46 -2.67 12.41
N ARG A 48 -9.23 -2.46 12.89
CA ARG A 48 -8.95 -1.51 13.97
C ARG A 48 -8.36 -0.24 13.37
N TRP A 49 -9.09 0.87 13.44
CA TRP A 49 -8.56 2.19 13.10
C TRP A 49 -7.48 2.60 14.10
N LEU A 50 -6.43 3.24 13.59
CA LEU A 50 -5.33 3.79 14.39
C LEU A 50 -5.41 5.32 14.33
N GLU A 51 -5.03 5.96 15.44
CA GLU A 51 -4.84 7.41 15.44
C GLU A 51 -3.72 7.76 14.45
N ALA A 52 -3.97 8.76 13.61
CA ALA A 52 -3.05 9.18 12.57
C ALA A 52 -3.11 10.70 12.38
N PRO A 53 -2.05 11.33 11.84
CA PRO A 53 -2.09 12.74 11.48
C PRO A 53 -3.18 13.08 10.45
N ASP A 54 -3.56 14.35 10.37
CA ASP A 54 -4.53 14.83 9.38
C ASP A 54 -4.15 14.43 7.95
N GLY A 55 -5.13 13.89 7.22
CA GLY A 55 -4.93 13.38 5.85
C GLY A 55 -4.13 12.08 5.77
N VAL A 56 -3.87 11.41 6.90
CA VAL A 56 -3.38 10.03 6.93
C VAL A 56 -4.49 9.12 7.43
N LEU A 57 -4.82 8.08 6.65
CA LEU A 57 -5.69 6.99 7.08
C LEU A 57 -4.83 5.82 7.50
N ALA A 58 -5.13 5.25 8.67
CA ALA A 58 -4.37 4.10 9.16
C ALA A 58 -5.26 3.08 9.87
N PHE A 59 -5.00 1.80 9.60
CA PHE A 59 -5.70 0.72 10.26
C PHE A 59 -4.83 -0.53 10.39
N ARG A 60 -5.13 -1.33 11.41
CA ARG A 60 -4.53 -2.64 11.67
C ARG A 60 -5.53 -3.75 11.39
N ARG A 61 -5.05 -4.83 10.76
CA ARG A 61 -5.74 -6.10 10.61
C ARG A 61 -4.93 -7.22 11.25
N GLU A 62 -5.64 -8.18 11.82
CA GLU A 62 -5.06 -9.37 12.46
C GLU A 62 -5.50 -10.63 11.71
N GLY A 63 -4.54 -11.53 11.52
CA GLY A 63 -4.73 -12.86 10.97
C GLY A 63 -5.26 -13.82 12.03
N ALA A 64 -6.00 -14.85 11.59
CA ALA A 64 -6.39 -15.96 12.47
C ALA A 64 -5.18 -16.74 13.03
N ASP A 65 -4.02 -16.60 12.41
CA ASP A 65 -2.72 -17.16 12.81
C ASP A 65 -1.93 -16.24 13.76
N GLY A 66 -2.50 -15.10 14.17
CA GLY A 66 -1.83 -14.10 15.00
C GLY A 66 -0.93 -13.12 14.23
N SER A 67 -0.78 -13.27 12.91
CA SER A 67 -0.08 -12.27 12.08
C SER A 67 -0.81 -10.92 12.11
N ALA A 68 -0.10 -9.81 11.87
CA ALA A 68 -0.73 -8.50 11.80
C ALA A 68 -0.16 -7.63 10.68
N VAL A 69 -1.04 -6.89 10.02
CA VAL A 69 -0.66 -5.89 9.02
C VAL A 69 -1.25 -4.54 9.40
N VAL A 70 -0.40 -3.51 9.38
CA VAL A 70 -0.81 -2.11 9.44
C VAL A 70 -0.80 -1.53 8.03
N CYS A 71 -1.90 -0.93 7.61
CA CYS A 71 -1.97 -0.16 6.38
C CYS A 71 -2.04 1.32 6.75
N ALA A 72 -1.21 2.13 6.10
CA ALA A 72 -1.24 3.59 6.19
C ALA A 72 -1.31 4.20 4.79
N VAL A 73 -2.15 5.22 4.61
CA VAL A 73 -2.35 5.93 3.35
C VAL A 73 -2.30 7.43 3.62
N ASN A 74 -1.35 8.13 2.99
CA ASN A 74 -1.28 9.58 3.02
C ASN A 74 -2.02 10.14 1.81
N THR A 75 -3.14 10.83 2.07
CA THR A 75 -3.95 11.50 1.05
C THR A 75 -3.55 12.97 0.87
N ASN A 76 -2.52 13.43 1.58
CA ASN A 76 -1.93 14.74 1.33
C ASN A 76 -0.96 14.67 0.15
N PRO A 77 -0.74 15.79 -0.57
CA PRO A 77 0.29 15.87 -1.60
C PRO A 77 1.72 15.95 -1.02
N THR A 78 1.85 16.16 0.28
CA THR A 78 3.14 16.36 0.96
C THR A 78 3.48 15.19 1.89
N PRO A 79 4.78 14.91 2.12
CA PRO A 79 5.19 13.90 3.09
C PRO A 79 4.67 14.19 4.50
N VAL A 80 4.30 13.13 5.24
CA VAL A 80 3.82 13.22 6.62
C VAL A 80 4.62 12.26 7.52
N PRO A 81 5.18 12.75 8.65
CA PRO A 81 5.79 11.88 9.65
C PRO A 81 4.74 10.97 10.31
N VAL A 82 5.03 9.69 10.43
CA VAL A 82 4.12 8.65 10.96
C VAL A 82 4.71 7.92 12.18
N HIS A 83 5.45 8.66 13.01
CA HIS A 83 6.06 8.13 14.23
C HIS A 83 5.03 7.45 15.14
N GLY A 84 5.33 6.23 15.60
CA GLY A 84 4.46 5.45 16.48
C GLY A 84 3.25 4.81 15.80
N LEU A 85 2.99 5.10 14.52
CA LEU A 85 1.93 4.45 13.75
C LEU A 85 2.33 3.04 13.30
N LEU A 86 3.62 2.88 13.01
CA LEU A 86 4.17 1.67 12.43
C LEU A 86 4.75 0.79 13.55
N PRO A 87 4.40 -0.51 13.58
CA PRO A 87 4.88 -1.39 14.62
C PRO A 87 6.39 -1.57 14.52
N GLU A 88 7.09 -1.37 15.63
CA GLU A 88 8.49 -1.78 15.79
C GLU A 88 8.57 -2.96 16.78
N PRO A 89 9.18 -4.10 16.38
CA PRO A 89 9.79 -4.37 15.08
C PRO A 89 8.76 -4.68 13.97
N GLY A 90 9.04 -4.24 12.75
CA GLY A 90 8.19 -4.52 11.57
C GLY A 90 8.92 -4.22 10.26
N ARG A 91 8.42 -4.74 9.14
CA ARG A 91 8.98 -4.47 7.79
C ARG A 91 7.91 -4.13 6.76
N PRO A 92 8.21 -3.29 5.75
CA PRO A 92 7.27 -3.05 4.66
C PRO A 92 7.01 -4.34 3.88
N LEU A 93 5.74 -4.69 3.74
CA LEU A 93 5.26 -5.78 2.90
C LEU A 93 5.02 -5.30 1.46
N LEU A 94 4.46 -4.11 1.30
CA LEU A 94 4.18 -3.49 0.00
C LEU A 94 4.13 -1.97 0.16
N THR A 95 4.61 -1.23 -0.85
CA THR A 95 4.51 0.23 -0.93
C THR A 95 4.00 0.62 -2.32
N SER A 96 3.19 1.68 -2.42
CA SER A 96 2.74 2.22 -3.72
C SER A 96 3.75 3.17 -4.36
N ALA A 97 4.71 3.65 -3.58
CA ALA A 97 5.84 4.48 -4.02
C ALA A 97 7.09 4.16 -3.17
N PRO A 98 8.30 4.56 -3.61
CA PRO A 98 9.51 4.42 -2.81
C PRO A 98 9.38 5.11 -1.44
N LEU A 99 9.83 4.44 -0.38
CA LEU A 99 9.91 4.98 0.99
C LEU A 99 11.38 5.29 1.33
N PRO A 100 11.84 6.54 1.15
CA PRO A 100 13.23 6.89 1.46
C PRO A 100 13.51 6.87 2.97
N ASP A 101 12.49 7.09 3.79
CA ASP A 101 12.55 7.01 5.25
C ASP A 101 11.32 6.22 5.73
N PRO A 102 11.48 5.10 6.48
CA PRO A 102 10.36 4.30 6.95
C PRO A 102 9.42 5.03 7.91
N VAL A 103 9.85 6.14 8.55
CA VAL A 103 9.00 6.92 9.47
C VAL A 103 8.35 8.14 8.82
N VAL A 104 8.53 8.32 7.51
CA VAL A 104 7.90 9.39 6.72
C VAL A 104 7.15 8.79 5.55
N LEU A 105 5.83 8.99 5.51
CA LEU A 105 5.00 8.54 4.40
C LEU A 105 4.96 9.64 3.32
N PRO A 106 5.45 9.41 2.08
CA PRO A 106 5.35 10.38 1.00
C PRO A 106 3.90 10.78 0.70
N GLY A 107 3.73 11.89 -0.01
CA GLY A 107 2.41 12.28 -0.51
C GLY A 107 1.84 11.24 -1.47
N ASP A 108 0.52 11.08 -1.47
CA ASP A 108 -0.22 10.14 -2.32
C ASP A 108 0.31 8.68 -2.23
N CYS A 109 0.85 8.30 -1.08
CA CYS A 109 1.48 6.99 -0.85
C CYS A 109 0.66 6.11 0.09
N ALA A 110 0.58 4.83 -0.25
CA ALA A 110 0.06 3.77 0.59
C ALA A 110 1.15 2.75 0.88
N VAL A 111 1.10 2.20 2.09
CA VAL A 111 2.05 1.20 2.55
C VAL A 111 1.37 0.20 3.48
N TRP A 112 1.80 -1.05 3.36
CA TRP A 112 1.42 -2.16 4.21
C TRP A 112 2.66 -2.63 4.95
N TRP A 113 2.63 -2.58 6.28
CA TRP A 113 3.67 -3.09 7.16
C TRP A 113 3.23 -4.39 7.82
N GLU A 114 4.09 -5.39 7.77
CA GLU A 114 3.92 -6.60 8.56
C GLU A 114 4.63 -6.40 9.92
N SER A 115 3.88 -6.61 11.00
CA SER A 115 4.42 -6.67 12.36
C SER A 115 5.08 -8.03 12.56
N LEU A 116 6.31 -8.05 13.09
CA LEU A 116 7.01 -9.27 13.48
C LEU A 116 6.68 -9.68 14.92
#